data_AF-A0A3M1U752-F1
#
_entry.id   AF-A0A3M1U752-F1
#
_cell.length_a   1.000
_cell.length_b   1.000
_cell.length_c   1.000
_cell.angle_alpha   90.00
_cell.angle_beta   90.00
_cell.angle_gamma   90.00
#
_symmetry.space_group_name_H-M   'P 1'
#
loop_
_entity.id
_entity.type
_entity.pdbx_description
1 polymer ?
#
loop_
_entity_poly.entity_id
_entity_poly.type
_entity_poly.pdbx_seq_one_letter_code
_entity_poly.pdbx_strand_id
1 'polypeptide(L)'
;MRRLQVITTVLLVLGLALILSYPWTVGARPSDVANRAEVAAYLTRLFVFFCVAVAVFLGAAISAAIMIRRVRHEYREMLISNLADLLTASAERAESEQTEESEEGKNDA
;
A
#
# COMPACT_ATOMS: atom_id res chain seq x y z
N MET A 1 2.54 11.77 2.08
CA MET A 1 1.74 10.53 2.08
C MET A 1 0.41 10.64 1.35
N ARG A 2 -0.50 11.57 1.73
CA ARG A 2 -1.87 11.62 1.17
C ARG A 2 -1.94 11.60 -0.36
N ARG A 3 -1.07 12.34 -1.07
CA ARG A 3 -1.05 12.36 -2.54
C ARG A 3 -0.72 11.00 -3.16
N LEU A 4 0.23 10.26 -2.60
CA LEU A 4 0.65 8.95 -3.15
C LEU A 4 -0.44 7.89 -2.94
N GLN A 5 -1.11 7.94 -1.78
CA GLN A 5 -2.23 7.09 -1.45
C GLN A 5 -3.45 7.37 -2.35
N VAL A 6 -3.75 8.65 -2.60
CA VAL A 6 -4.81 9.03 -3.55
C VAL A 6 -4.49 8.53 -4.95
N ILE A 7 -3.23 8.67 -5.41
CA ILE A 7 -2.81 8.17 -6.72
C ILE A 7 -2.97 6.66 -6.83
N THR A 8 -2.51 5.87 -5.84
CA THR A 8 -2.67 4.41 -5.87
C THR A 8 -4.14 4.01 -5.84
N THR A 9 -4.96 4.65 -5.00
CA THR A 9 -6.40 4.36 -4.94
C THR A 9 -7.10 4.70 -6.26
N VAL A 10 -6.80 5.87 -6.85
CA VAL A 10 -7.36 6.26 -8.15
C VAL A 10 -6.91 5.29 -9.25
N LEU A 11 -5.64 4.89 -9.31
CA LEU A 11 -5.18 3.89 -10.28
C LEU A 11 -5.88 2.55 -10.11
N LEU A 12 -6.14 2.13 -8.87
CA LEU A 12 -6.81 0.87 -8.57
C LEU A 12 -8.28 0.93 -8.99
N VAL A 13 -8.99 2.01 -8.65
CA VAL A 13 -10.37 2.26 -9.09
C VAL A 13 -10.45 2.35 -10.61
N LEU A 14 -9.49 3.02 -11.25
CA LEU A 14 -9.44 3.15 -12.70
C LEU A 14 -9.15 1.79 -13.37
N GLY A 15 -8.24 0.99 -12.83
CA GLY A 15 -8.02 -0.39 -13.29
C GLY A 15 -9.26 -1.27 -13.14
N LEU A 16 -10.00 -1.13 -12.04
CA LEU A 16 -11.25 -1.86 -11.81
C LEU A 16 -12.36 -1.42 -12.78
N ALA A 17 -12.51 -0.12 -12.97
CA ALA A 17 -13.43 0.47 -13.94
C ALA A 17 -13.07 0.05 -15.37
N LEU A 18 -11.78 -0.07 -15.68
CA LEU A 18 -11.32 -0.58 -16.97
C LEU A 18 -11.81 -2.01 -17.20
N ILE A 19 -11.60 -2.91 -16.23
CA ILE A 19 -12.10 -4.29 -16.30
C ILE A 19 -13.62 -4.33 -16.46
N LEU A 20 -14.36 -3.51 -15.71
CA LEU A 20 -15.81 -3.41 -15.82
C LEU A 20 -16.28 -2.84 -17.17
N SER A 21 -15.47 -2.00 -17.81
CA SER A 21 -15.74 -1.48 -19.15
C SER A 21 -15.48 -2.49 -20.28
N TYR A 22 -14.80 -3.61 -19.99
CA TYR A 22 -14.47 -4.66 -20.96
C TYR A 22 -15.59 -5.02 -21.95
N PRO A 23 -16.82 -5.37 -21.51
CA PRO A 23 -17.90 -5.77 -22.43
C PRO A 23 -18.30 -4.63 -23.37
N TRP A 24 -18.14 -3.38 -22.95
CA TRP A 24 -18.47 -2.21 -23.75
C TRP A 24 -17.36 -1.85 -24.75
N THR A 25 -16.10 -2.02 -24.34
CA THR A 25 -14.93 -1.58 -25.13
C THR A 25 -14.52 -2.59 -26.19
N VAL A 26 -14.57 -3.88 -25.86
CA VAL A 26 -14.16 -4.97 -26.78
C VAL A 26 -15.30 -5.36 -27.72
N GLY A 27 -16.54 -5.19 -27.29
CA GLY A 27 -17.74 -5.48 -28.07
C GLY A 27 -18.09 -6.98 -28.13
N ALA A 28 -19.12 -7.31 -28.89
CA ALA A 28 -19.58 -8.69 -29.03
C ALA A 28 -18.53 -9.57 -29.73
N ARG A 29 -18.35 -10.78 -29.21
CA ARG A 29 -17.47 -11.79 -29.84
C ARG A 29 -17.99 -12.11 -31.24
N PRO A 30 -17.15 -12.09 -32.29
CA PRO A 30 -17.56 -12.49 -33.62
C PRO A 30 -17.99 -13.96 -33.63
N SER A 31 -19.01 -14.29 -34.42
CA SER A 31 -19.52 -15.67 -34.56
C SER A 31 -18.44 -16.59 -35.13
N ASP A 32 -18.48 -17.89 -34.81
CA ASP A 32 -17.47 -18.86 -35.29
C ASP A 32 -17.44 -19.03 -36.83
N VAL A 33 -18.44 -18.50 -37.54
CA VAL A 33 -18.54 -18.49 -39.02
C VAL A 33 -18.01 -17.17 -39.63
N ALA A 34 -17.55 -16.24 -38.81
CA ALA A 34 -17.11 -14.91 -39.27
C ALA A 34 -15.83 -14.97 -40.11
N ASN A 35 -15.68 -14.01 -41.02
CA ASN A 35 -14.52 -13.90 -41.88
C ASN A 35 -13.24 -13.65 -41.05
N ARG A 36 -12.10 -14.19 -41.47
CA ARG A 36 -10.81 -14.08 -40.73
C ARG A 36 -10.41 -12.63 -40.43
N ALA A 37 -10.80 -11.69 -41.30
CA ALA A 37 -10.55 -10.27 -41.12
C ALA A 37 -11.28 -9.68 -39.90
N GLU A 38 -12.51 -10.13 -39.61
CA GLU A 38 -13.29 -9.64 -38.46
C GLU A 38 -12.73 -10.16 -37.14
N VAL A 39 -12.29 -11.42 -37.13
CA VAL A 39 -11.61 -12.02 -35.97
C VAL A 39 -10.29 -11.29 -35.68
N ALA A 40 -9.51 -10.96 -36.70
CA ALA A 40 -8.27 -10.21 -36.54
C ALA A 40 -8.50 -8.82 -35.93
N ALA A 41 -9.50 -8.09 -36.43
CA ALA A 41 -9.85 -6.77 -35.89
C ALA A 41 -10.30 -6.83 -34.42
N TYR A 42 -11.07 -7.86 -34.04
CA TYR A 42 -11.46 -8.11 -32.65
C TYR A 42 -10.24 -8.39 -31.77
N LEU A 43 -9.33 -9.26 -32.22
CA LEU A 43 -8.11 -9.59 -31.49
C LEU A 43 -7.20 -8.38 -31.30
N THR A 44 -7.08 -7.50 -32.29
CA THR A 44 -6.31 -6.25 -32.14
C THR A 44 -6.92 -5.35 -31.07
N ARG A 45 -8.25 -5.16 -31.04
CA ARG A 45 -8.92 -4.37 -29.99
C ARG A 45 -8.72 -4.98 -28.62
N LEU A 46 -8.87 -6.30 -28.50
CA LEU A 46 -8.64 -7.04 -27.27
C LEU A 46 -7.19 -6.88 -26.79
N PHE A 47 -6.23 -6.98 -27.70
CA PHE A 47 -4.80 -6.86 -27.39
C PHE A 47 -4.46 -5.44 -26.91
N VAL A 48 -4.95 -4.40 -27.60
CA VAL A 48 -4.77 -3.01 -27.16
C VAL A 48 -5.37 -2.78 -25.78
N PHE A 49 -6.60 -3.27 -25.55
CA PHE A 49 -7.24 -3.17 -24.24
C PHE A 49 -6.42 -3.89 -23.15
N PHE A 50 -5.93 -5.09 -23.45
CA PHE A 50 -5.08 -5.85 -22.53
C PHE A 50 -3.78 -5.11 -22.21
N CYS A 51 -3.09 -4.54 -23.21
CA CYS A 51 -1.88 -3.74 -22.99
C CYS A 51 -2.14 -2.53 -22.11
N VAL A 52 -3.25 -1.82 -22.32
CA VAL A 52 -3.64 -0.67 -21.48
C VAL A 52 -3.94 -1.12 -20.06
N ALA A 53 -4.70 -2.21 -19.89
CA ALA A 53 -5.00 -2.78 -18.57
C ALA A 53 -3.72 -3.15 -17.82
N VAL A 54 -2.82 -3.90 -18.48
CA VAL A 54 -1.52 -4.28 -17.91
C VAL A 54 -0.72 -3.05 -17.50
N ALA A 55 -0.63 -2.01 -18.35
CA ALA A 55 0.10 -0.79 -18.02
C ALA A 55 -0.47 -0.08 -16.78
N VAL A 56 -1.80 0.00 -16.65
CA VAL A 56 -2.47 0.59 -15.47
C VAL A 56 -2.16 -0.22 -14.21
N PHE A 57 -2.29 -1.55 -14.27
CA PHE A 57 -1.99 -2.41 -13.12
C PHE A 57 -0.50 -2.40 -12.74
N LEU A 58 0.41 -2.34 -13.72
CA LEU A 58 1.85 -2.20 -13.47
C LEU A 58 2.15 -0.88 -12.76
N GLY A 59 1.55 0.22 -13.22
CA GLY A 59 1.66 1.53 -12.59
C GLY A 59 1.15 1.51 -11.14
N ALA A 60 0.03 0.84 -10.90
CA ALA A 60 -0.52 0.68 -9.56
C ALA A 60 0.42 -0.13 -8.66
N ALA A 61 0.95 -1.25 -9.17
CA ALA A 61 1.87 -2.12 -8.44
C ALA A 61 3.19 -1.41 -8.08
N ILE A 62 3.78 -0.66 -9.01
CA ILE A 62 5.00 0.13 -8.76
C ILE A 62 4.72 1.19 -7.68
N SER A 63 3.60 1.90 -7.80
CA SER A 63 3.21 2.93 -6.85
C SER A 63 3.00 2.36 -5.44
N ALA A 64 2.35 1.19 -5.34
CA ALA A 64 2.18 0.46 -4.09
C ALA A 64 3.52 -0.01 -3.50
N ALA A 65 4.43 -0.52 -4.33
CA ALA A 65 5.76 -0.95 -3.89
C ALA A 65 6.58 0.22 -3.31
N ILE A 66 6.53 1.39 -3.95
CA ILE A 66 7.18 2.61 -3.45
C ILE A 66 6.56 3.04 -2.11
N MET A 67 5.22 2.98 -1.99
CA MET A 67 4.53 3.31 -0.75
C MET A 67 4.96 2.38 0.40
N ILE A 68 5.02 1.07 0.16
CA ILE A 68 5.45 0.07 1.17
C ILE A 68 6.89 0.35 1.64
N ARG A 69 7.80 0.69 0.73
CA ARG A 69 9.18 1.02 1.09
C ARG A 69 9.25 2.23 2.03
N ARG A 70 8.46 3.28 1.77
CA ARG A 70 8.40 4.45 2.63
C ARG A 70 7.80 4.13 3.99
N VAL A 71 6.68 3.42 4.00
CA VAL A 71 5.98 3.00 5.22
C VAL A 71 6.91 2.16 6.11
N ARG A 72 7.65 1.20 5.52
CA ARG A 72 8.64 0.41 6.29
C ARG A 72 9.72 1.26 6.94
N HIS A 73 10.19 2.31 6.27
CA HIS A 73 11.19 3.21 6.83
C HIS A 73 10.63 3.96 8.03
N GLU A 74 9.43 4.51 7.89
CA GLU A 74 8.74 5.27 8.93
C GLU A 74 8.43 4.40 10.16
N TYR A 75 7.93 3.18 9.94
CA TYR A 75 7.70 2.23 11.03
C TYR A 75 8.98 1.88 11.78
N ARG A 76 10.12 1.77 11.09
CA ARG A 76 11.39 1.47 11.74
C ARG A 76 11.86 2.62 12.64
N GLU A 77 11.69 3.87 12.18
CA GLU A 77 12.00 5.06 12.99
C GLU A 77 11.07 5.15 14.21
N MET A 78 9.77 4.98 14.02
CA MET A 78 8.80 4.97 15.12
C MET A 78 9.07 3.86 16.14
N LEU A 79 9.54 2.68 15.70
CA LEU A 79 9.84 1.57 16.60
C LEU A 79 11.05 1.89 17.48
N ILE A 80 12.06 2.57 16.93
CA ILE A 80 13.24 3.00 17.68
C ILE A 80 12.87 4.10 18.68
N SER A 81 12.06 5.09 18.28
CA SER A 81 11.62 6.14 19.22
C SER A 81 10.80 5.57 20.37
N ASN A 82 9.85 4.68 20.07
CA ASN A 82 9.02 4.05 21.10
C ASN A 82 9.85 3.19 22.07
N LEU A 83 10.89 2.49 21.57
CA LEU A 83 11.79 1.74 22.43
C LEU A 83 12.62 2.65 23.34
N ALA A 84 13.11 3.78 22.81
CA ALA A 84 13.82 4.77 23.61
C ALA A 84 12.92 5.33 24.72
N ASP A 85 11.69 5.70 24.39
CA ASP A 85 10.72 6.22 25.36
C ASP A 85 10.41 5.20 26.47
N LEU A 86 10.24 3.92 26.11
CA LEU A 86 10.01 2.85 27.08
C LEU A 86 11.23 2.63 28.00
N LEU A 87 12.44 2.70 27.45
CA LEU A 87 13.66 2.55 28.24
C LEU A 87 13.83 3.72 29.22
N THR A 88 13.62 4.95 28.77
CA THR A 88 13.67 6.14 29.63
C THR A 88 12.61 6.06 30.73
N ALA A 89 11.37 5.71 30.39
CA ALA A 89 10.30 5.54 31.38
C ALA A 89 10.60 4.42 32.39
N SER A 90 11.26 3.33 31.96
CA SER A 90 11.67 2.26 32.87
C SER A 90 12.83 2.66 33.80
N ALA A 91 13.77 3.48 33.32
CA ALA A 91 14.87 3.99 34.12
C ALA A 91 14.38 5.00 35.17
N GLU A 92 13.48 5.90 34.78
CA GLU A 92 12.87 6.89 35.67
C GLU A 92 12.09 6.21 36.81
N ARG A 93 11.36 5.12 36.51
CA ARG A 93 10.68 4.32 37.55
C ARG A 93 11.66 3.68 38.54
N ALA A 94 12.78 3.16 38.05
CA ALA A 94 13.79 2.55 38.91
C ALA A 94 14.47 3.59 39.84
N GLU A 95 14.70 4.81 39.36
CA GLU A 95 15.22 5.91 40.20
C GLU A 95 14.20 6.38 41.25
N SER A 96 12.91 6.44 40.90
CA SER A 96 11.87 6.81 41.88
C SER A 96 11.76 5.80 43.02
N GLU A 97 11.84 4.49 42.74
CA GLU A 97 11.79 3.44 43.77
C GLU A 97 12.98 3.50 44.73
N GLN A 98 14.20 3.76 44.23
CA GLN A 98 15.39 3.92 45.09
C GLN A 98 15.32 5.15 45.98
N THR A 99 14.69 6.23 45.49
CA THR A 99 14.56 7.47 46.27
C THR A 99 13.59 7.28 47.43
N GLU A 100 12.47 6.59 47.18
CA GLU A 100 11.49 6.24 48.23
C GLU A 100 12.09 5.34 49.32
N GLU A 101 12.82 4.28 48.93
CA GLU A 101 13.50 3.40 49.90
C GLU A 101 14.56 4.14 50.75
N SER A 102 15.27 5.11 50.14
CA SER A 102 16.27 5.89 50.86
C SER A 102 15.68 6.90 51.85
N GLU A 103 14.48 7.42 51.58
CA GLU A 103 13.78 8.32 52.52
C GLU A 103 13.13 7.54 53.67
N GLU A 104 12.56 6.37 53.40
CA GLU A 104 11.91 5.53 54.41
C GLU A 104 12.93 5.03 55.45
N GLY A 105 14.09 4.54 55.00
CA GLY A 105 15.16 4.08 55.91
C GLY A 105 15.81 5.19 56.77
N LYS A 106 15.57 6.46 56.46
CA LYS A 106 16.12 7.60 57.21
C LYS A 106 15.19 8.11 58.30
N ASN A 107 13.91 7.73 58.25
CA ASN A 107 12.90 8.11 59.22
C ASN A 107 12.80 7.10 60.39
N ASP A 108 13.28 5.88 60.16
CA ASP A 108 13.30 4.79 61.15
C ASP A 108 14.58 4.76 62.03
N ALA A 109 15.54 5.65 61.78
CA ALA A 109 16.81 5.75 62.51
C ALA A 109 16.86 7.00 63.41
#